data_AF-A0A199UGL8-F1
#
_entry.id   AF-A0A199UGL8-F1
#
_cell.length_a   1.000
_cell.length_b   1.000
_cell.length_c   1.000
_cell.angle_alpha   90.00
_cell.angle_beta   90.00
_cell.angle_gamma   90.00
#
_symmetry.space_group_name_H-M   'P 1'
#
loop_
_entity.id
_entity.type
_entity.pdbx_description
1 polymer ?
#
loop_
_entity_poly.entity_id
_entity_poly.type
_entity_poly.pdbx_seq_one_letter_code
_entity_poly.pdbx_strand_id
1 'polypeptide(L)'
;MEKKRATEENESGFAPPSRSVDKFGFIKQDNWGNSAEGLTRSRSTNDREREERRIKKWRKMIGVGGSDWKQYVRRKPHVVKRRIRKGIPDCLRGLVWQLISGSRDLLLLNPGVYERLVIYETSPSELDIIRDISRTFPSHVFFQQRHGPGQRSLYNVLKAYSVYDRDVGYVQGMGFLAGLLLLYMSEEDAFWLVVALLKGAVHAPMEGLYLGMKVVFQVGLALLRFCHDDLVSFLLFLIAMI
;
A
#
# COMPACT_ATOMS: atom_id res chain seq x y z
N MET A 1 52.18 -30.36 40.51
CA MET A 1 52.01 -30.33 39.05
C MET A 1 50.61 -30.82 38.75
N GLU A 2 49.71 -29.95 38.32
CA GLU A 2 48.67 -30.22 37.31
C GLU A 2 47.83 -28.96 37.12
N LYS A 3 48.12 -28.23 36.03
CA LYS A 3 47.31 -27.12 35.53
C LYS A 3 46.17 -27.75 34.71
N LYS A 4 44.92 -27.66 35.19
CA LYS A 4 43.74 -27.91 34.35
C LYS A 4 43.45 -26.66 33.51
N ARG A 5 43.59 -26.80 32.19
CA ARG A 5 43.20 -25.81 31.18
C ARG A 5 41.68 -25.68 31.17
N ALA A 6 41.19 -24.45 31.29
CA ALA A 6 39.83 -24.07 30.93
C ALA A 6 39.70 -24.05 29.41
N THR A 7 38.66 -24.68 28.88
CA THR A 7 38.27 -24.60 27.47
C THR A 7 37.13 -23.60 27.39
N GLU A 8 37.42 -22.42 26.85
CA GLU A 8 36.44 -21.41 26.48
C GLU A 8 35.73 -21.89 25.20
N GLU A 9 34.47 -22.31 25.32
CA GLU A 9 33.62 -22.55 24.16
C GLU A 9 33.05 -21.20 23.67
N ASN A 10 33.49 -20.85 22.47
CA ASN A 10 33.15 -19.65 21.74
C ASN A 10 31.71 -19.77 21.17
N GLU A 11 30.71 -19.24 21.87
CA GLU A 11 29.36 -19.05 21.34
C GLU A 11 29.38 -17.95 20.25
N SER A 12 29.77 -18.34 19.03
CA SER A 12 29.47 -17.58 17.83
C SER A 12 27.97 -17.70 17.52
N GLY A 13 27.19 -16.77 18.06
CA GLY A 13 25.78 -16.61 17.72
C GLY A 13 25.62 -16.37 16.22
N PHE A 14 25.24 -17.41 15.48
CA PHE A 14 24.75 -17.28 14.11
C PHE A 14 23.51 -16.39 14.14
N ALA A 15 23.66 -15.13 13.72
CA ALA A 15 22.51 -14.31 13.35
C ALA A 15 21.74 -15.06 12.24
N PRO A 16 20.41 -15.21 12.34
CA PRO A 16 19.65 -15.87 11.29
C PRO A 16 19.87 -15.14 9.96
N PRO A 17 19.98 -15.85 8.82
CA PRO A 17 20.22 -15.24 7.54
C PRO A 17 19.14 -14.19 7.28
N SER A 18 19.56 -12.95 6.98
CA SER A 18 18.64 -11.90 6.58
C SER A 18 17.95 -12.35 5.29
N ARG A 19 16.70 -12.81 5.41
CA ARG A 19 15.93 -13.27 4.25
C ARG A 19 15.86 -12.13 3.25
N SER A 20 16.26 -12.40 2.01
CA SER A 20 16.25 -11.37 0.98
C SER A 20 14.81 -10.96 0.68
N VAL A 21 14.54 -9.65 0.63
CA VAL A 21 13.21 -9.10 0.30
C VAL A 21 13.22 -8.54 -1.11
N ASP A 22 12.05 -8.52 -1.74
CA ASP A 22 11.85 -7.80 -2.99
C ASP A 22 11.69 -6.28 -2.76
N LYS A 23 11.52 -5.53 -3.85
CA LYS A 23 11.36 -4.06 -3.81
C LYS A 23 10.09 -3.59 -3.10
N PHE A 24 9.15 -4.51 -2.84
CA PHE A 24 7.87 -4.23 -2.19
C PHE A 24 7.84 -4.75 -0.76
N GLY A 25 8.89 -5.41 -0.26
CA GLY A 25 8.97 -5.92 1.11
C GLY A 25 8.47 -7.36 1.28
N PHE A 26 8.23 -8.11 0.20
CA PHE A 26 7.91 -9.54 0.27
C PHE A 26 9.19 -10.37 0.38
N ILE A 27 9.18 -11.36 1.27
CA ILE A 27 10.29 -12.29 1.45
C ILE A 27 10.42 -13.18 0.21
N LYS A 28 11.60 -13.18 -0.41
CA LYS A 28 11.91 -14.05 -1.54
C LYS A 28 12.09 -15.48 -1.04
N GLN A 29 11.54 -16.44 -1.78
CA GLN A 29 11.93 -17.83 -1.65
C GLN A 29 13.29 -18.00 -2.32
N ASP A 30 14.24 -18.63 -1.61
CA ASP A 30 15.62 -18.79 -2.09
C ASP A 30 15.65 -19.65 -3.36
N ASN A 31 15.72 -19.01 -4.53
CA ASN A 31 15.99 -19.68 -5.79
C ASN A 31 17.40 -19.27 -6.23
N TRP A 32 18.36 -20.17 -6.03
CA TRP A 32 19.77 -19.98 -6.39
C TRP A 32 19.91 -20.05 -7.91
N GLY A 33 20.03 -18.91 -8.59
CA GLY A 33 20.10 -18.89 -10.05
C GLY A 33 20.53 -17.57 -10.69
N ASN A 34 21.81 -17.55 -11.09
CA ASN A 34 22.46 -16.78 -12.15
C ASN A 34 22.79 -15.29 -11.97
N SER A 35 24.10 -15.07 -11.78
CA SER A 35 24.83 -13.83 -12.01
C SER A 35 24.76 -13.38 -13.46
N ALA A 36 24.24 -12.16 -13.67
CA ALA A 36 24.36 -11.40 -14.90
C ALA A 36 24.73 -9.94 -14.54
N GLU A 37 25.95 -9.70 -14.08
CA GLU A 37 26.34 -8.44 -13.42
C GLU A 37 26.82 -7.32 -14.38
N GLY A 38 27.11 -7.64 -15.65
CA GLY A 38 27.66 -6.66 -16.60
C GLY A 38 26.61 -5.85 -17.39
N LEU A 39 25.59 -6.52 -17.94
CA LEU A 39 24.56 -5.88 -18.80
C LEU A 39 23.46 -5.18 -17.97
N THR A 40 23.32 -5.56 -16.71
CA THR A 40 22.33 -5.04 -15.74
C THR A 40 22.66 -3.62 -15.27
N ARG A 41 23.95 -3.28 -15.15
CA ARG A 41 24.40 -1.99 -14.59
C ARG A 41 24.16 -0.78 -15.50
N SER A 42 24.23 -0.94 -16.83
CA SER A 42 23.92 0.14 -17.79
C SER A 42 22.41 0.28 -18.07
N ARG A 43 21.67 -0.83 -17.99
CA ARG A 43 20.19 -0.78 -18.01
C ARG A 43 19.65 -0.08 -16.77
N SER A 44 20.22 -0.35 -15.59
CA SER A 44 19.77 0.25 -14.34
C SER A 44 20.01 1.77 -14.24
N THR A 45 21.10 2.30 -14.81
CA THR A 45 21.35 3.76 -14.84
C THR A 45 20.34 4.48 -15.73
N ASN A 46 20.11 3.98 -16.94
CA ASN A 46 19.14 4.53 -17.87
C ASN A 46 17.71 4.50 -17.30
N ASP A 47 17.34 3.41 -16.61
CA ASP A 47 16.04 3.29 -15.95
C ASP A 47 15.90 4.25 -14.77
N ARG A 48 16.97 4.44 -13.98
CA ARG A 48 16.99 5.44 -12.90
C ARG A 48 16.79 6.85 -13.43
N GLU A 49 17.51 7.24 -14.48
CA GLU A 49 17.34 8.55 -15.09
C GLU A 49 15.94 8.75 -15.69
N ARG A 50 15.36 7.70 -16.29
CA ARG A 50 13.98 7.74 -16.79
C ARG A 50 13.00 7.97 -15.64
N GLU A 51 13.20 7.31 -14.50
CA GLU A 51 12.36 7.47 -13.31
C GLU A 51 12.50 8.86 -12.69
N GLU A 52 13.72 9.39 -12.57
CA GLU A 52 13.96 10.75 -12.10
C GLU A 52 13.27 11.80 -12.98
N ARG A 53 13.32 11.63 -14.31
CA ARG A 53 12.59 12.48 -15.27
C ARG A 53 11.08 12.38 -15.07
N ARG A 54 10.54 11.20 -14.73
CA ARG A 54 9.11 11.02 -14.40
C ARG A 54 8.76 11.74 -13.11
N ILE A 55 9.52 11.52 -12.04
CA ILE A 55 9.34 12.15 -10.72
C ILE A 55 9.36 13.68 -10.84
N LYS A 56 10.34 14.26 -11.54
CA LYS A 56 10.43 15.71 -11.75
C LYS A 56 9.19 16.29 -12.44
N LYS A 57 8.69 15.58 -13.45
CA LYS A 57 7.46 16.00 -14.15
C LYS A 57 6.23 15.90 -13.24
N TRP A 58 6.13 14.86 -12.41
CA TRP A 58 5.03 14.71 -11.44
C TRP A 58 5.09 15.75 -10.33
N ARG A 59 6.27 16.01 -9.74
CA ARG A 59 6.45 17.08 -8.74
C ARG A 59 5.99 18.45 -9.25
N LYS A 60 6.32 18.78 -10.51
CA LYS A 60 5.83 20.00 -11.17
C LYS A 60 4.30 20.04 -11.35
N MET A 61 3.63 18.89 -11.41
CA MET A 61 2.18 18.83 -11.56
C MET A 61 1.45 18.97 -10.23
N ILE A 62 1.98 18.34 -9.18
CA ILE A 62 1.33 18.30 -7.86
C ILE A 62 1.68 19.52 -6.99
N GLY A 63 2.81 20.19 -7.25
CA GLY A 63 3.29 21.27 -6.39
C GLY A 63 3.82 20.76 -5.04
N VAL A 64 4.11 21.67 -4.12
CA VAL A 64 4.56 21.28 -2.77
C VAL A 64 3.35 20.78 -1.99
N GLY A 65 3.38 19.52 -1.54
CA GLY A 65 2.30 18.92 -0.75
C GLY A 65 0.95 18.82 -1.46
N GLY A 66 0.89 18.97 -2.79
CA GLY A 66 -0.36 18.92 -3.56
C GLY A 66 -1.00 20.27 -3.88
N SER A 67 -0.37 21.39 -3.52
CA SER A 67 -0.92 22.76 -3.68
C SER A 67 -1.42 23.07 -5.10
N ASP A 68 -0.71 22.58 -6.12
CA ASP A 68 -0.95 22.97 -7.51
C ASP A 68 -1.88 21.99 -8.23
N TRP A 69 -2.17 20.85 -7.60
CA TRP A 69 -2.87 19.72 -8.21
C TRP A 69 -4.22 20.12 -8.82
N LYS A 70 -5.09 20.77 -8.04
CA LYS A 70 -6.44 21.15 -8.49
C LYS A 70 -6.38 22.09 -9.69
N GLN A 71 -5.48 23.08 -9.66
CA GLN A 71 -5.29 24.01 -10.77
C GLN A 71 -4.71 23.29 -12.01
N TYR A 72 -3.74 22.39 -11.83
CA TYR A 72 -3.11 21.66 -12.93
C TYR A 72 -4.10 20.73 -13.63
N VAL A 73 -4.91 19.97 -12.87
CA VAL A 73 -5.95 19.09 -13.41
C VAL A 73 -6.95 19.87 -14.25
N ARG A 74 -7.42 21.03 -13.77
CA ARG A 74 -8.34 21.91 -14.51
C ARG A 74 -7.73 22.42 -15.81
N ARG A 75 -6.45 22.81 -15.80
CA ARG A 75 -5.77 23.37 -16.98
C ARG A 75 -5.34 22.32 -18.00
N LYS A 76 -4.95 21.12 -17.55
CA LYS A 76 -4.32 20.09 -18.39
C LYS A 76 -4.85 18.67 -18.11
N PRO A 77 -6.18 18.44 -18.19
CA PRO A 77 -6.79 17.16 -17.82
C PRO A 77 -6.28 15.98 -18.66
N HIS A 78 -6.05 16.19 -19.97
CA HIS A 78 -5.53 15.15 -20.87
C HIS A 78 -4.09 14.73 -20.52
N VAL A 79 -3.27 15.64 -20.01
CA VAL A 79 -1.89 15.34 -19.60
C VAL A 79 -1.90 14.49 -18.34
N VAL A 80 -2.76 14.84 -17.38
CA VAL A 80 -2.95 14.08 -16.13
C VAL A 80 -3.41 12.66 -16.44
N LYS A 81 -4.51 12.50 -17.20
CA LYS A 81 -5.03 11.17 -17.60
C LYS A 81 -3.97 10.32 -18.30
N ARG A 82 -3.19 10.92 -19.22
CA ARG A 82 -2.11 10.21 -19.93
C ARG A 82 -1.01 9.73 -19.00
N ARG A 83 -0.67 10.49 -17.95
CA ARG A 83 0.41 10.15 -17.02
C ARG A 83 -0.01 9.12 -15.99
N ILE A 84 -1.26 9.19 -15.51
CA ILE A 84 -1.87 8.15 -14.68
C ILE A 84 -1.81 6.80 -15.42
N ARG A 85 -2.26 6.76 -16.69
CA ARG A 85 -2.16 5.54 -17.53
C ARG A 85 -0.74 5.07 -17.82
N LYS A 86 0.29 5.90 -17.60
CA LYS A 86 1.70 5.49 -17.68
C LYS A 86 2.25 5.00 -16.34
N GLY A 87 1.45 5.05 -15.29
CA GLY A 87 1.84 4.75 -13.92
C GLY A 87 2.36 5.97 -13.17
N ILE A 88 2.01 6.04 -11.90
CA ILE A 88 2.52 6.98 -10.92
C ILE A 88 3.87 6.45 -10.38
N PRO A 89 4.93 7.29 -10.29
CA PRO A 89 6.18 6.95 -9.61
C PRO A 89 5.92 6.45 -8.20
N ASP A 90 6.62 5.38 -7.82
CA ASP A 90 6.35 4.66 -6.58
C ASP A 90 6.38 5.56 -5.34
N CYS A 91 7.43 6.39 -5.23
CA CYS A 91 7.62 7.34 -4.13
C CYS A 91 6.58 8.48 -4.07
N LEU A 92 5.73 8.64 -5.09
CA LEU A 92 4.68 9.66 -5.14
C LEU A 92 3.28 9.06 -4.97
N ARG A 93 3.12 7.73 -4.94
CA ARG A 93 1.81 7.07 -4.89
C ARG A 93 0.99 7.49 -3.69
N GLY A 94 1.57 7.49 -2.49
CA GLY A 94 0.87 7.89 -1.26
C GLY A 94 0.15 9.22 -1.42
N LEU A 95 0.88 10.27 -1.80
CA LEU A 95 0.31 11.60 -2.01
C LEU A 95 -0.64 11.67 -3.22
N VAL A 96 -0.23 11.13 -4.38
CA VAL A 96 -1.03 11.26 -5.61
C VAL A 96 -2.36 10.52 -5.50
N TRP A 97 -2.39 9.34 -4.86
CA TRP A 97 -3.61 8.60 -4.62
C TRP A 97 -4.61 9.36 -3.74
N GLN A 98 -4.13 10.08 -2.73
CA GLN A 98 -5.01 10.95 -1.94
C GLN A 98 -5.56 12.14 -2.75
N LEU A 99 -4.73 12.70 -3.65
CA LEU A 99 -5.11 13.83 -4.49
C LEU A 99 -6.11 13.46 -5.60
N ILE A 100 -5.99 12.28 -6.21
CA ILE A 100 -6.90 11.82 -7.27
C ILE A 100 -8.26 11.38 -6.70
N SER A 101 -8.25 10.77 -5.51
CA SER A 101 -9.45 10.27 -4.84
C SER A 101 -10.18 11.35 -4.04
N GLY A 102 -9.52 12.46 -3.73
CA GLY A 102 -10.06 13.47 -2.81
C GLY A 102 -10.04 13.05 -1.35
N SER A 103 -9.41 11.92 -0.99
CA SER A 103 -9.33 11.49 0.41
C SER A 103 -8.58 12.47 1.31
N ARG A 104 -7.63 13.23 0.74
CA ARG A 104 -6.95 14.32 1.47
C ARG A 104 -7.94 15.39 1.92
N ASP A 105 -8.89 15.74 1.07
CA ASP A 105 -9.91 16.74 1.43
C ASP A 105 -10.87 16.16 2.47
N LEU A 106 -11.23 14.87 2.38
CA LEU A 106 -12.03 14.20 3.41
C LEU A 106 -11.34 14.25 4.79
N LEU A 107 -10.05 13.91 4.84
CA LEU A 107 -9.25 13.96 6.07
C LEU A 107 -9.28 15.37 6.68
N LEU A 108 -8.98 16.39 5.87
CA LEU A 108 -8.94 17.78 6.34
C LEU A 108 -10.31 18.31 6.79
N LEU A 109 -11.40 17.83 6.20
CA LEU A 109 -12.76 18.21 6.56
C LEU A 109 -13.28 17.51 7.82
N ASN A 110 -12.65 16.41 8.25
CA ASN A 110 -13.13 15.54 9.32
C ASN A 110 -12.06 15.27 10.39
N PRO A 111 -11.48 16.31 11.01
CA PRO A 111 -10.43 16.14 12.01
C PRO A 111 -10.92 15.32 13.21
N GLY A 112 -10.11 14.35 13.65
CA GLY A 112 -10.38 13.52 14.83
C GLY A 112 -11.45 12.43 14.65
N VAL A 113 -12.07 12.32 13.47
CA VAL A 113 -13.07 11.26 13.20
C VAL A 113 -12.43 9.89 13.23
N TYR A 114 -11.27 9.71 12.59
CA TYR A 114 -10.57 8.43 12.58
C TYR A 114 -10.22 7.96 13.99
N GLU A 115 -9.58 8.83 14.77
CA GLU A 115 -9.23 8.57 16.16
C GLU A 115 -10.45 8.14 16.98
N ARG A 116 -11.58 8.85 16.82
CA ARG A 116 -12.82 8.51 17.51
C ARG A 116 -13.30 7.09 17.19
N LEU A 117 -13.33 6.73 15.90
CA LEU A 117 -13.79 5.42 15.43
C LEU A 117 -12.91 4.28 15.93
N VAL A 118 -11.60 4.52 16.00
CA VAL A 118 -10.65 3.50 16.48
C VAL A 118 -10.76 3.31 17.98
N ILE A 119 -10.83 4.40 18.76
CA ILE A 119 -10.71 4.36 20.23
C ILE A 119 -12.06 4.07 20.90
N TYR A 120 -13.12 4.76 20.49
CA TYR A 120 -14.36 4.80 21.28
C TYR A 120 -15.49 3.91 20.75
N GLU A 121 -15.39 3.47 19.50
CA GLU A 121 -16.44 2.65 18.89
C GLU A 121 -16.08 1.16 18.90
N THR A 122 -17.10 0.32 18.85
CA THR A 122 -16.97 -1.14 18.72
C THR A 122 -17.50 -1.59 17.37
N SER A 123 -16.83 -2.56 16.75
CA SER A 123 -17.27 -3.12 15.47
C SER A 123 -17.96 -4.47 15.69
N PRO A 124 -19.11 -4.75 15.06
CA PRO A 124 -19.69 -6.09 15.06
C PRO A 124 -18.84 -7.09 14.25
N SER A 125 -17.91 -6.60 13.42
CA SER A 125 -17.12 -7.41 12.50
C SER A 125 -15.71 -7.74 13.00
N GLU A 126 -15.38 -7.49 14.28
CA GLU A 126 -14.02 -7.66 14.80
C GLU A 126 -13.47 -9.07 14.58
N LEU A 127 -14.27 -10.11 14.78
CA LEU A 127 -13.83 -11.50 14.59
C LEU A 127 -13.50 -11.81 13.12
N ASP A 128 -14.28 -11.27 12.18
CA ASP A 128 -14.03 -11.46 10.75
C ASP A 128 -12.79 -10.68 10.29
N ILE A 129 -12.60 -9.47 10.82
CA ILE A 129 -11.41 -8.66 10.59
C ILE A 129 -10.16 -9.39 11.09
N ILE A 130 -10.16 -9.90 12.33
CA ILE A 130 -9.04 -10.63 12.92
C ILE A 130 -8.67 -11.85 12.07
N ARG A 131 -9.68 -12.59 11.59
CA ARG A 131 -9.48 -13.76 10.73
C ARG A 131 -8.78 -13.36 9.42
N ASP A 132 -9.18 -12.27 8.79
CA ASP A 132 -8.62 -11.81 7.51
C ASP A 132 -7.22 -11.20 7.63
N ILE A 133 -6.92 -10.53 8.74
CA ILE A 133 -5.58 -9.98 9.00
C ILE A 133 -4.53 -11.09 9.01
N SER A 134 -4.84 -12.24 9.62
CA SER A 134 -3.90 -13.36 9.74
C SER A 134 -3.42 -13.92 8.38
N ARG A 135 -4.22 -13.69 7.32
CA ARG A 135 -3.96 -14.15 5.95
C ARG A 135 -3.65 -13.03 4.97
N THR A 136 -3.58 -11.78 5.41
CA THR A 136 -3.29 -10.63 4.54
C THR A 136 -1.79 -10.37 4.50
N PHE A 137 -1.17 -10.59 3.34
CA PHE A 137 0.27 -10.43 3.09
C PHE A 137 1.18 -11.14 4.13
N PRO A 138 0.99 -12.44 4.40
CA PRO A 138 1.69 -13.15 5.48
C PRO A 138 3.22 -13.22 5.29
N SER A 139 3.71 -13.11 4.04
CA SER A 139 5.13 -13.11 3.67
C SER A 139 5.75 -11.71 3.59
N HIS A 140 4.97 -10.66 3.86
CA HIS A 140 5.46 -9.27 3.80
C HIS A 140 6.06 -8.83 5.14
N VAL A 141 7.22 -8.19 5.12
CA VAL A 141 7.98 -7.85 6.34
C VAL A 141 7.20 -7.02 7.36
N PHE A 142 6.28 -6.17 6.89
CA PHE A 142 5.43 -5.33 7.74
C PHE A 142 4.25 -6.08 8.38
N PHE A 143 3.75 -7.15 7.73
CA PHE A 143 2.52 -7.85 8.13
C PHE A 143 2.77 -9.26 8.69
N GLN A 144 3.97 -9.83 8.48
CA GLN A 144 4.33 -11.18 8.89
C GLN A 144 4.28 -11.41 10.41
N GLN A 145 4.54 -10.37 11.21
CA GLN A 145 4.57 -10.50 12.66
C GLN A 145 3.13 -10.52 13.19
N ARG A 146 2.74 -11.66 13.77
CA ARG A 146 1.44 -11.81 14.46
C ARG A 146 1.34 -10.77 15.58
N HIS A 147 0.25 -10.01 15.60
CA HIS A 147 0.04 -8.89 16.54
C HIS A 147 1.10 -7.77 16.44
N GLY A 148 1.90 -7.75 15.37
CA GLY A 148 2.88 -6.71 15.09
C GLY A 148 2.24 -5.37 14.70
N PRO A 149 3.05 -4.32 14.51
CA PRO A 149 2.55 -2.99 14.15
C PRO A 149 1.71 -2.99 12.86
N GLY A 150 2.14 -3.69 11.80
CA GLY A 150 1.37 -3.71 10.54
C GLY A 150 0.00 -4.39 10.67
N GLN A 151 -0.09 -5.49 11.41
CA GLN A 151 -1.38 -6.15 11.68
C GLN A 151 -2.31 -5.27 12.54
N ARG A 152 -1.76 -4.54 13.52
CA ARG A 152 -2.53 -3.58 14.33
C ARG A 152 -3.04 -2.41 13.50
N SER A 153 -2.21 -1.84 12.64
CA SER A 153 -2.65 -0.77 11.74
C SER A 153 -3.71 -1.24 10.74
N LEU A 154 -3.54 -2.45 10.20
CA LEU A 154 -4.55 -3.05 9.34
C LEU A 154 -5.88 -3.27 10.09
N TYR A 155 -5.82 -3.76 11.33
CA TYR A 155 -6.99 -3.88 12.19
C TYR A 155 -7.70 -2.54 12.39
N ASN A 156 -6.96 -1.51 12.80
CA ASN A 156 -7.54 -0.20 13.11
C ASN A 156 -8.26 0.41 11.90
N VAL A 157 -7.64 0.36 10.71
CA VAL A 157 -8.24 0.87 9.47
C VAL A 157 -9.53 0.13 9.13
N LEU A 158 -9.53 -1.21 9.18
CA LEU A 158 -10.70 -2.03 8.85
C LEU A 158 -11.81 -1.88 9.87
N LYS A 159 -11.46 -1.85 11.16
CA LYS A 159 -12.40 -1.60 12.26
C LYS A 159 -13.05 -0.23 12.08
N ALA A 160 -12.25 0.83 11.93
CA ALA A 160 -12.74 2.18 11.75
C ALA A 160 -13.67 2.29 10.53
N TYR A 161 -13.30 1.68 9.39
CA TYR A 161 -14.17 1.67 8.21
C TYR A 161 -15.50 0.97 8.47
N SER A 162 -15.46 -0.22 9.09
CA SER A 162 -16.68 -1.00 9.36
C SER A 162 -17.69 -0.26 10.26
N VAL A 163 -17.20 0.63 11.13
CA VAL A 163 -18.04 1.49 11.96
C VAL A 163 -18.45 2.76 11.22
N TYR A 164 -17.57 3.33 10.40
CA TYR A 164 -17.86 4.53 9.60
C TYR A 164 -18.99 4.30 8.60
N ASP A 165 -19.03 3.12 7.98
CA ASP A 165 -20.06 2.72 7.02
C ASP A 165 -20.81 1.48 7.49
N ARG A 166 -21.66 1.63 8.51
CA ARG A 166 -22.36 0.48 9.14
C ARG A 166 -23.26 -0.31 8.18
N ASP A 167 -23.74 0.33 7.11
CA ASP A 167 -24.58 -0.32 6.10
C ASP A 167 -23.79 -1.37 5.30
N VAL A 168 -22.51 -1.10 5.05
CA VAL A 168 -21.59 -2.04 4.38
C VAL A 168 -20.85 -2.91 5.39
N GLY A 169 -20.44 -2.31 6.51
CA GLY A 169 -19.60 -2.93 7.52
C GLY A 169 -18.25 -3.36 6.97
N TYR A 170 -17.74 -4.48 7.49
CA TYR A 170 -16.58 -5.17 6.93
C TYR A 170 -17.02 -6.25 5.95
N VAL A 171 -16.40 -6.26 4.78
CA VAL A 171 -16.56 -7.33 3.77
C VAL A 171 -15.22 -8.05 3.60
N GLN A 172 -15.29 -9.37 3.50
CA GLN A 172 -14.10 -10.22 3.29
C GLN A 172 -13.28 -9.73 2.08
N GLY A 173 -11.97 -9.61 2.29
CA GLY A 173 -11.02 -9.17 1.27
C GLY A 173 -10.68 -7.68 1.29
N MET A 174 -11.43 -6.85 2.03
CA MET A 174 -11.07 -5.44 2.25
C MET A 174 -9.70 -5.28 2.91
N GLY A 175 -9.24 -6.29 3.66
CA GLY A 175 -7.90 -6.32 4.24
C GLY A 175 -6.77 -6.18 3.22
N PHE A 176 -6.88 -6.75 2.02
CA PHE A 176 -5.84 -6.59 1.00
C PHE A 176 -5.74 -5.16 0.48
N LEU A 177 -6.89 -4.46 0.35
CA LEU A 177 -6.91 -3.06 -0.03
C LEU A 177 -6.26 -2.19 1.06
N ALA A 178 -6.74 -2.30 2.30
CA ALA A 178 -6.20 -1.52 3.41
C ALA A 178 -4.70 -1.81 3.63
N GLY A 179 -4.30 -3.08 3.57
CA GLY A 179 -2.91 -3.50 3.72
C GLY A 179 -2.01 -2.93 2.63
N LEU A 180 -2.48 -2.87 1.38
CA LEU A 180 -1.74 -2.23 0.29
C LEU A 180 -1.54 -0.73 0.55
N LEU A 181 -2.60 -0.03 0.96
CA LEU A 181 -2.52 1.41 1.19
C LEU A 181 -1.55 1.74 2.33
N LEU A 182 -1.54 0.91 3.38
CA LEU A 182 -0.60 1.02 4.51
C LEU A 182 0.88 0.85 4.13
N LEU A 183 1.20 0.32 2.96
CA LEU A 183 2.58 0.30 2.45
C LEU A 183 3.04 1.67 1.94
N TYR A 184 2.11 2.58 1.64
CA TYR A 184 2.38 3.84 0.95
C TYR A 184 2.05 5.09 1.77
N MET A 185 1.28 4.97 2.84
CA MET A 185 0.83 6.11 3.63
C MET A 185 0.58 5.74 5.10
N SER A 186 0.30 6.75 5.91
CA SER A 186 -0.03 6.55 7.33
C SER A 186 -1.38 5.83 7.50
N GLU A 187 -1.64 5.36 8.72
CA GLU A 187 -2.85 4.65 9.08
C GLU A 187 -4.13 5.46 8.79
N GLU A 188 -4.16 6.73 9.20
CA GLU A 188 -5.30 7.61 8.97
C GLU A 188 -5.47 8.00 7.49
N ASP A 189 -4.36 8.23 6.78
CA ASP A 189 -4.40 8.49 5.34
C ASP A 189 -5.01 7.30 4.57
N ALA A 190 -4.62 6.08 4.95
CA ALA A 190 -5.14 4.85 4.37
C ALA A 190 -6.64 4.70 4.65
N PHE A 191 -7.09 4.97 5.88
CA PHE A 191 -8.51 4.96 6.23
C PHE A 191 -9.32 5.90 5.32
N TRP A 192 -8.92 7.16 5.20
CA TRP A 192 -9.66 8.12 4.37
C TRP A 192 -9.64 7.76 2.88
N LEU A 193 -8.57 7.12 2.41
CA LEU A 193 -8.50 6.62 1.05
C LEU A 193 -9.42 5.41 0.84
N VAL A 194 -9.54 4.48 1.80
CA VAL A 194 -10.54 3.41 1.76
C VAL A 194 -11.96 4.00 1.70
N VAL A 195 -12.26 5.01 2.54
CA VAL A 195 -13.55 5.72 2.53
C VAL A 195 -13.82 6.34 1.16
N ALA A 196 -12.86 7.07 0.60
CA ALA A 196 -13.00 7.71 -0.71
C ALA A 196 -13.26 6.70 -1.83
N LEU A 197 -12.59 5.55 -1.81
CA LEU A 197 -12.74 4.49 -2.81
C LEU A 197 -14.10 3.80 -2.72
N LEU A 198 -14.54 3.45 -1.51
CA LEU A 198 -15.72 2.60 -1.32
C LEU A 198 -17.03 3.39 -1.24
N LYS A 199 -17.06 4.52 -0.50
CA LYS A 199 -18.26 5.38 -0.44
C LYS A 199 -18.32 6.41 -1.57
N GLY A 200 -17.17 6.74 -2.16
CA GLY A 200 -17.09 7.70 -3.26
C GLY A 200 -16.97 9.14 -2.78
N ALA A 201 -15.74 9.58 -2.56
CA ALA A 201 -15.43 11.00 -2.71
C ALA A 201 -15.00 11.21 -4.16
N VAL A 202 -15.77 11.94 -4.95
CA VAL A 202 -15.35 12.28 -6.30
C VAL A 202 -15.34 13.78 -6.45
N HIS A 203 -14.14 14.34 -6.58
CA HIS A 203 -13.96 15.58 -7.33
C HIS A 203 -14.49 15.34 -8.75
N ALA A 204 -15.44 16.17 -9.16
CA ALA A 204 -16.25 16.02 -10.36
C ALA A 204 -15.55 15.78 -11.73
N PRO A 205 -14.26 16.07 -12.02
CA PRO A 205 -13.74 15.86 -13.38
C PRO A 205 -13.34 14.40 -13.71
N MET A 206 -13.49 13.42 -12.82
CA MET A 206 -12.97 12.05 -13.00
C MET A 206 -13.99 10.92 -12.73
N GLU A 207 -15.29 11.19 -12.84
CA GLU A 207 -16.38 10.21 -12.61
C GLU A 207 -16.24 8.91 -13.42
N GLY A 208 -15.75 8.98 -14.66
CA GLY A 208 -15.54 7.79 -15.50
C GLY A 208 -14.41 6.86 -15.04
N LEU A 209 -13.43 7.34 -14.27
CA LEU A 209 -12.37 6.50 -13.71
C LEU A 209 -12.86 5.74 -12.48
N TYR A 210 -13.83 6.29 -11.75
CA TYR A 210 -14.41 5.72 -10.53
C TYR A 210 -15.24 4.46 -10.80
N LEU A 211 -15.97 4.42 -11.93
CA LEU A 211 -16.66 3.20 -12.35
C LEU A 211 -15.66 2.08 -12.70
N GLY A 212 -14.54 2.44 -13.37
CA GLY A 212 -13.43 1.53 -13.61
C GLY A 212 -12.78 1.02 -12.31
N MET A 213 -12.60 1.90 -11.31
CA MET A 213 -12.15 1.51 -9.98
C MET A 213 -13.12 0.55 -9.31
N LYS A 214 -14.42 0.87 -9.20
CA LYS A 214 -15.42 -0.04 -8.59
C LYS A 214 -15.43 -1.42 -9.25
N VAL A 215 -15.35 -1.48 -10.58
CA VAL A 215 -15.31 -2.74 -11.33
C VAL A 215 -13.98 -3.47 -11.14
N VAL A 216 -12.83 -2.79 -11.17
CA VAL A 216 -11.51 -3.37 -10.89
C VAL A 216 -11.40 -3.86 -9.44
N PHE A 217 -12.02 -3.18 -8.49
CA PHE A 217 -12.06 -3.57 -7.08
C PHE A 217 -13.00 -4.76 -6.86
N GLN A 218 -14.19 -4.77 -7.47
CA GLN A 218 -15.11 -5.93 -7.43
C GLN A 218 -14.52 -7.16 -8.11
N VAL A 219 -13.91 -7.01 -9.29
CA VAL A 219 -13.25 -8.07 -10.03
C VAL A 219 -11.94 -8.49 -9.36
N GLY A 220 -11.17 -7.56 -8.80
CA GLY A 220 -9.93 -7.83 -8.06
C GLY A 220 -10.20 -8.59 -6.76
N LEU A 221 -11.24 -8.23 -6.01
CA LEU A 221 -11.69 -8.97 -4.83
C LEU A 221 -12.24 -10.37 -5.18
N ALA A 222 -12.93 -10.50 -6.33
CA ALA A 222 -13.39 -11.80 -6.83
C ALA A 222 -12.23 -12.70 -7.29
N LEU A 223 -11.17 -12.14 -7.89
CA LEU A 223 -9.97 -12.88 -8.29
C LEU A 223 -9.06 -13.23 -7.11
N LEU A 224 -9.04 -12.40 -6.05
CA LEU A 224 -8.36 -12.70 -4.77
C LEU A 224 -8.96 -13.92 -4.04
N ARG A 225 -10.19 -14.35 -4.37
CA ARG A 225 -10.73 -15.62 -3.86
C ARG A 225 -10.09 -16.87 -4.49
N PHE A 226 -9.33 -16.75 -5.59
CA PHE A 226 -8.95 -17.89 -6.42
C PHE A 226 -7.44 -18.12 -6.64
N CYS A 227 -6.51 -17.18 -6.37
CA CYS A 227 -5.10 -17.39 -6.76
C CYS A 227 -4.01 -16.76 -5.86
N HIS A 228 -2.89 -17.50 -5.81
CA HIS A 228 -1.62 -17.31 -5.10
C HIS A 228 -0.77 -16.16 -5.69
N ASP A 229 0.08 -15.56 -4.83
CA ASP A 229 1.19 -14.57 -4.97
C ASP A 229 1.33 -13.66 -6.23
N ASP A 230 1.15 -14.15 -7.45
CA ASP A 230 1.32 -13.36 -8.68
C ASP A 230 0.22 -12.31 -8.88
N LEU A 231 -0.96 -12.54 -8.29
CA LEU A 231 -2.09 -11.61 -8.41
C LEU A 231 -1.93 -10.38 -7.52
N VAL A 232 -1.14 -10.43 -6.44
CA VAL A 232 -0.82 -9.25 -5.62
C VAL A 232 -0.03 -8.24 -6.45
N SER A 233 0.90 -8.72 -7.27
CA SER A 233 1.63 -7.89 -8.24
C SER A 233 0.72 -7.34 -9.34
N PHE A 234 -0.31 -8.08 -9.75
CA PHE A 234 -1.29 -7.65 -10.76
C PHE A 234 -2.34 -6.67 -10.20
N LEU A 235 -2.78 -6.84 -8.95
CA LEU A 235 -3.62 -5.87 -8.22
C LEU A 235 -2.83 -4.62 -7.86
N LEU A 236 -1.58 -4.76 -7.42
CA LEU A 236 -0.63 -3.66 -7.31
C LEU A 236 -0.47 -2.94 -8.65
N PHE A 237 -0.42 -3.67 -9.76
CA PHE A 237 -0.34 -3.09 -11.10
C PHE A 237 -1.63 -2.37 -11.49
N LEU A 238 -2.81 -2.95 -11.25
CA LEU A 238 -4.11 -2.35 -11.51
C LEU A 238 -4.37 -1.10 -10.64
N ILE A 239 -4.04 -1.16 -9.35
CA ILE A 239 -4.15 -0.04 -8.40
C ILE A 239 -3.04 1.00 -8.64
N ALA A 240 -1.87 0.62 -9.16
CA ALA A 240 -0.82 1.55 -9.61
C ALA A 240 -1.07 2.15 -11.01
N MET A 241 -2.01 1.59 -11.79
CA MET A 241 -2.50 2.13 -13.07
C MET A 241 -3.69 3.10 -12.89
N ILE A 242 -4.25 3.16 -11.68
CA ILE A 242 -5.23 4.13 -11.20
C ILE A 242 -4.50 5.31 -10.53
#